data_AF-A0A523SRS4-F1
#
_entry.id   AF-A0A523SRS4-F1
#
_cell.length_a   1.000
_cell.length_b   1.000
_cell.length_c   1.000
_cell.angle_alpha   90.00
_cell.angle_beta   90.00
_cell.angle_gamma   90.00
#
_symmetry.space_group_name_H-M   'P 1'
#
loop_
_entity.id
_entity.type
_entity.pdbx_description
1 polymer ?
#
loop_
_entity_poly.entity_id
_entity_poly.type
_entity_poly.pdbx_seq_one_letter_code
_entity_poly.pdbx_strand_id
1 'polypeptide(L)' 'MHAKMILTLSFRIVAMNSLGSRVAGTVMICAFWLAFIILYLAFFAGNFDFWQRLAIFVASGAIVCGITLAMWMKWMLK' A
#
# COMPACT_ATOMS: atom_id res chain seq x y z
N MET A 1 -32.83 16.93 -16.57
CA MET A 1 -32.26 15.57 -16.76
C MET A 1 -30.74 15.51 -16.64
N HIS A 2 -29.98 16.53 -17.05
CA HIS A 2 -28.51 16.52 -17.02
C HIS A 2 -27.88 16.45 -15.62
N ALA A 3 -28.46 17.13 -14.61
CA ALA A 3 -27.91 17.14 -13.26
C ALA A 3 -27.92 15.76 -12.57
N LYS A 4 -28.96 14.94 -12.78
CA LYS A 4 -29.04 13.57 -12.21
C LYS A 4 -27.97 12.64 -12.79
N MET A 5 -27.64 12.79 -14.07
CA MET A 5 -26.61 12.00 -14.75
C MET A 5 -25.22 12.33 -14.21
N ILE A 6 -24.90 13.62 -14.05
CA ILE A 6 -23.64 14.09 -13.49
C ILE A 6 -23.51 13.63 -12.02
N LEU A 7 -24.57 13.76 -11.22
CA LEU A 7 -24.55 13.33 -9.82
C LEU A 7 -24.33 11.82 -9.68
N THR A 8 -24.91 11.03 -10.59
CA THR A 8 -24.77 9.55 -10.60
C THR A 8 -23.37 9.13 -11.05
N LEU A 9 -22.76 9.83 -12.02
CA LEU A 9 -21.38 9.60 -12.44
C LEU A 9 -20.40 9.97 -11.33
N SER A 10 -20.57 11.12 -10.67
CA SER A 10 -19.73 11.54 -9.54
C SER A 10 -19.84 10.57 -8.35
N PHE A 11 -21.04 10.07 -8.04
CA PHE A 11 -21.23 9.06 -7.01
C PHE A 11 -20.61 7.70 -7.39
N ARG A 12 -20.64 7.32 -8.67
CA ARG A 12 -20.00 6.09 -9.17
C ARG A 12 -18.47 6.14 -9.14
N ILE A 13 -17.88 7.31 -9.41
CA ILE A 13 -16.43 7.54 -9.26
C ILE A 13 -16.01 7.40 -7.78
N VAL A 14 -16.81 7.95 -6.85
CA VAL A 14 -16.58 7.81 -5.40
C VAL A 14 -16.88 6.39 -4.91
N ALA A 15 -17.79 5.65 -5.56
CA ALA A 15 -18.17 4.28 -5.24
C ALA A 15 -17.21 3.20 -5.76
N MET A 16 -15.93 3.51 -6.01
CA MET A 16 -14.89 2.49 -6.16
C MET A 16 -14.50 1.88 -4.80
N ASN A 17 -15.50 1.44 -4.04
CA ASN A 17 -15.37 0.79 -2.74
C ASN A 17 -15.52 -0.75 -2.90
N SER A 18 -15.05 -1.29 -4.03
CA SER A 18 -15.12 -2.72 -4.33
C SER A 18 -13.92 -3.45 -3.70
N LEU A 19 -14.09 -4.74 -3.41
CA LEU A 19 -12.99 -5.62 -3.02
C LEU A 19 -11.78 -5.45 -3.96
N GLY A 20 -12.04 -5.25 -5.26
CA GLY A 20 -11.03 -5.07 -6.29
C GLY A 20 -10.12 -3.86 -6.10
N SER A 21 -10.64 -2.70 -5.66
CA SER A 21 -9.78 -1.52 -5.44
C SER A 21 -8.83 -1.71 -4.25
N ARG A 22 -9.26 -2.45 -3.23
CA ARG A 22 -8.42 -2.78 -2.06
C ARG A 22 -7.37 -3.83 -2.38
N VAL A 23 -7.74 -4.86 -3.15
CA VAL A 23 -6.78 -5.86 -3.64
C VAL A 23 -5.73 -5.19 -4.54
N ALA A 24 -6.16 -4.35 -5.48
CA ALA A 24 -5.24 -3.55 -6.29
C ALA A 24 -4.34 -2.65 -5.41
N GLY A 25 -4.91 -2.03 -4.38
CA GLY A 25 -4.15 -1.25 -3.38
C GLY A 25 -3.07 -2.08 -2.68
N THR A 26 -3.38 -3.29 -2.20
CA THR A 26 -2.36 -4.17 -1.58
C THR A 26 -1.26 -4.57 -2.55
N VAL A 27 -1.60 -4.89 -3.81
CA VAL A 27 -0.60 -5.24 -4.83
C VAL A 27 0.33 -4.07 -5.10
N MET A 28 -0.22 -2.86 -5.23
CA MET A 28 0.58 -1.64 -5.43
C MET A 28 1.50 -1.37 -4.23
N ILE A 29 0.99 -1.48 -3.00
CA ILE A 29 1.79 -1.31 -1.79
C ILE A 29 2.98 -2.29 -1.77
N CYS A 30 2.73 -3.57 -2.06
CA CYS A 30 3.79 -4.58 -2.15
C CYS A 30 4.80 -4.28 -3.27
N ALA A 31 4.33 -3.85 -4.44
CA ALA A 31 5.21 -3.48 -5.56
C ALA A 31 6.12 -2.29 -5.21
N PHE A 32 5.57 -1.26 -4.54
CA PHE A 32 6.35 -0.11 -4.07
C PHE A 32 7.38 -0.51 -3.00
N TRP A 33 7.01 -1.39 -2.06
CA TRP A 33 7.95 -1.91 -1.07
C TRP A 33 9.09 -2.71 -1.71
N LEU A 34 8.79 -3.54 -2.72
CA LEU A 34 9.79 -4.30 -3.45
C LEU A 34 10.74 -3.36 -4.22
N ALA A 35 10.19 -2.34 -4.89
CA ALA A 35 10.98 -1.31 -5.56
C ALA A 35 11.90 -0.57 -4.57
N PHE A 36 11.38 -0.21 -3.39
CA PHE A 36 12.17 0.38 -2.30
C PHE A 36 13.31 -0.53 -1.87
N ILE A 37 13.06 -1.83 -1.65
CA ILE A 37 14.08 -2.81 -1.26
C ILE A 37 15.17 -2.90 -2.31
N ILE A 38 14.82 -2.99 -3.59
CA ILE A 38 15.79 -3.08 -4.69
C ILE A 38 16.70 -1.85 -4.70
N LEU A 39 16.12 -0.65 -4.64
CA LEU A 39 16.88 0.60 -4.59
C LEU A 39 17.74 0.69 -3.32
N TYR A 40 17.19 0.28 -2.19
CA TYR A 40 17.88 0.27 -0.91
C TYR A 40 19.11 -0.66 -0.94
N LEU A 41 18.96 -1.91 -1.41
CA LEU A 41 20.06 -2.85 -1.50
C LEU A 41 21.11 -2.43 -2.54
N ALA A 42 20.68 -1.91 -3.69
CA ALA A 42 21.60 -1.57 -4.78
C ALA A 42 22.46 -0.34 -4.47
N PHE A 43 21.90 0.69 -3.83
CA PHE A 43 22.56 1.99 -3.68
C PHE A 43 22.95 2.34 -2.24
N PHE A 44 22.17 1.92 -1.25
CA PHE A 44 22.34 2.39 0.14
C PHE A 44 22.94 1.35 1.06
N ALA A 45 22.66 0.06 0.85
CA ALA A 45 23.11 -0.99 1.74
C ALA A 45 24.62 -0.93 1.97
N GLY A 46 25.43 -0.71 0.92
CA GLY A 46 26.89 -0.66 0.97
C GLY A 46 27.52 0.14 2.12
N ASN A 47 26.87 1.20 2.59
CA ASN A 47 27.38 2.10 3.63
C ASN A 47 27.03 1.69 5.07
N PHE A 48 26.21 0.65 5.24
CA PHE A 48 25.71 0.22 6.55
C PHE A 48 26.35 -1.11 6.98
N ASP A 49 26.45 -1.33 8.29
CA ASP A 49 26.78 -2.64 8.85
C ASP A 49 25.67 -3.66 8.60
N PHE A 50 26.00 -4.96 8.64
CA PHE A 50 25.04 -6.04 8.41
C PHE A 50 23.77 -5.90 9.27
N TRP A 51 23.92 -5.62 10.56
CA TRP A 51 22.80 -5.43 11.49
C TRP A 51 21.96 -4.20 11.18
N GLN A 52 22.58 -3.11 10.73
CA GLN A 52 21.88 -1.89 10.33
C GLN A 52 21.06 -2.12 9.06
N ARG A 53 21.60 -2.87 8.10
CA ARG A 53 20.86 -3.23 6.88
C ARG A 53 19.63 -4.07 7.16
N LEU A 54 19.80 -5.06 8.02
CA LEU A 54 18.72 -5.93 8.46
C LEU A 54 17.64 -5.13 9.20
N ALA A 55 18.04 -4.21 10.08
CA ALA A 55 17.10 -3.36 10.81
C ALA A 55 16.25 -2.50 9.86
N ILE A 56 16.85 -1.88 8.85
CA ILE A 56 16.12 -1.07 7.86
C ILE A 56 15.15 -1.92 7.05
N PHE A 57 15.58 -3.11 6.62
CA PHE A 57 14.73 -4.06 5.90
C PHE A 57 13.51 -4.46 6.75
N VAL A 58 13.73 -4.90 7.99
CA VAL A 58 12.66 -5.33 8.91
C VAL A 58 11.73 -4.17 9.26
N ALA A 59 12.27 -2.98 9.55
CA ALA A 59 11.47 -1.79 9.86
C ALA A 59 10.57 -1.38 8.69
N SER A 60 11.10 -1.39 7.46
CA SER A 60 10.30 -1.08 6.26
C SER A 60 9.18 -2.09 6.03
N GLY A 61 9.46 -3.38 6.23
CA GLY A 61 8.47 -4.45 6.13
C GLY A 61 7.38 -4.31 7.19
N ALA A 62 7.75 -3.97 8.42
CA ALA A 62 6.80 -3.72 9.51
C ALA A 62 5.84 -2.57 9.18
N ILE A 63 6.33 -1.48 8.57
CA ILE A 63 5.50 -0.35 8.13
C ILE A 63 4.49 -0.81 7.08
N VAL A 64 4.94 -1.54 6.06
CA VAL A 64 4.08 -2.00 4.96
C VAL A 64 3.03 -3.02 5.45
N CYS A 65 3.43 -3.93 6.33
CA CYS A 65 2.50 -4.84 7.01
C CYS A 65 1.48 -4.05 7.85
N GLY A 66 1.92 -3.04 8.61
CA GLY A 66 1.04 -2.20 9.42
C GLY A 66 0.01 -1.45 8.58
N ILE A 67 0.42 -0.86 7.46
CA ILE A 67 -0.49 -0.18 6.52
C ILE A 67 -1.50 -1.17 5.94
N THR A 68 -1.03 -2.34 5.51
CA THR A 68 -1.89 -3.39 4.95
C THR A 68 -2.92 -3.83 6.01
N LEU A 69 -2.47 -4.19 7.21
CA LEU A 69 -3.35 -4.59 8.31
C LEU A 69 -4.38 -3.52 8.66
N ALA A 70 -3.97 -2.25 8.76
CA ALA A 70 -4.88 -1.14 9.03
C ALA A 70 -5.98 -1.00 7.96
N MET A 71 -5.63 -1.27 6.70
CA MET A 71 -6.58 -1.26 5.58
C MET A 71 -7.64 -2.37 5.69
N TRP A 72 -7.28 -3.52 6.26
CA TRP A 72 -8.18 -4.68 6.42
C TRP A 72 -8.83 -4.79 7.81
N MET A 73 -8.34 -4.09 8.84
CA MET A 73 -8.79 -4.19 10.24
C MET A 73 -10.30 -3.98 10.41
N LYS A 74 -10.90 -3.04 9.67
CA LYS A 74 -12.35 -2.74 9.75
C LYS A 74 -13.24 -3.94 9.41
N TRP A 75 -12.69 -4.96 8.75
CA TRP A 75 -13.42 -6.15 8.31
C TRP A 75 -13.09 -7.38 9.17
N MET A 76 -12.01 -7.36 9.93
CA MET A 76 -11.68 -8.42 10.92
C MET A 76 -12.45 -8.26 12.22
N LEU A 77 -12.84 -7.04 12.58
CA LEU A 77 -13.55 -6.71 13.83
C LEU A 77 -15.08 -6.79 13.70
N LYS A 78 -15.60 -7.46 12.67
CA LYS A 78 -17.03 -7.66 12.44
C LYS A 78 -17.39 -9.11 12.71
#